data_AF-A0A538U3L9-F1
#
_entry.id   AF-A0A538U3L9-F1
#
_cell.length_a   1.000
_cell.length_b   1.000
_cell.length_c   1.000
_cell.angle_alpha   90.00
_cell.angle_beta   90.00
_cell.angle_gamma   90.00
#
_symmetry.space_group_name_H-M   'P 1'
#
loop_
_entity.id
_entity.type
_entity.pdbx_description
1 polymer ?
#
loop_
_entity_poly.entity_id
_entity_poly.type
_entity_poly.pdbx_seq_one_letter_code
_entity_poly.pdbx_strand_id
1 'polypeptide(L)'
;MFLTQLAAIALHRAGQSDPRISDDAWRDLLSALTNGANEPWSLAIADLSKPALFQPSIPEGKIESWKICESPDDIDVLATAKGHDVKAGLMHGDEPEAWVYALCTLQTMQGYPGRGYNRVARMNGGYGNRARVGLAANQFLSSRFLRDVVVLIELWPALLRRGYRDGGLALVWTESWDGRTSLAMHDLAPHFIEVCWRVRCRADGVRVSCLYTTTQARRCLPEIDTGDVGDPWIPIERATHKALTVGPNGLDYRLLTRLLFEGDFEPAAAQESRATDGDPVFFLASALARGQGKTEGLHERTLVLAGEVRRKLGELDGRAVLGRRASLRVASAATMRNKVLYPALKQLALGGKLMPDDLDARVDDLFFDHLFQTLGMADDDARLAFEQLIAELGWGELQRAIDRSGTADARRLKAISDAERMFKACLKRAFPDAASAQAISPGATS
;
A
#
# COMPACT_ATOMS: atom_id res chain seq x y z
N MET A 1 -10.16 -5.61 3.04
CA MET A 1 -9.45 -6.05 4.26
C MET A 1 -10.45 -6.32 5.38
N PHE A 2 -11.16 -5.33 5.92
CA PHE A 2 -12.14 -5.50 7.01
C PHE A 2 -13.12 -6.65 6.78
N LEU A 3 -13.88 -6.62 5.69
CA LEU A 3 -14.88 -7.66 5.39
C LEU A 3 -14.28 -9.06 5.28
N THR A 4 -13.08 -9.19 4.71
CA THR A 4 -12.39 -10.48 4.61
C THR A 4 -11.98 -11.02 5.98
N GLN A 5 -11.44 -10.17 6.86
CA GLN A 5 -11.11 -10.56 8.24
C GLN A 5 -12.37 -11.00 8.99
N LEU A 6 -13.43 -10.20 8.89
CA LEU A 6 -14.70 -10.46 9.55
C LEU A 6 -15.31 -11.79 9.08
N ALA A 7 -15.33 -12.02 7.77
CA ALA A 7 -15.81 -13.26 7.16
C ALA A 7 -15.00 -14.47 7.63
N ALA A 8 -13.67 -14.39 7.59
CA ALA A 8 -12.81 -15.50 8.04
C ALA A 8 -13.02 -15.82 9.52
N ILE A 9 -13.14 -14.81 10.39
CA ILE A 9 -13.43 -14.98 11.81
C ILE A 9 -14.80 -15.65 12.02
N ALA A 10 -15.84 -15.17 11.34
CA ALA A 10 -17.21 -15.67 11.47
C ALA A 10 -17.34 -17.12 11.00
N LEU A 11 -16.80 -17.42 9.81
CA LEU A 11 -16.81 -18.77 9.24
C LEU A 11 -16.00 -19.74 10.10
N HIS A 12 -14.78 -19.37 10.50
CA HIS A 12 -13.93 -20.23 11.33
C HIS A 12 -14.60 -20.59 12.66
N ARG A 13 -15.18 -19.61 13.36
CA ARG A 13 -15.89 -19.84 14.64
C ARG A 13 -17.11 -20.75 14.50
N ALA A 14 -17.72 -20.80 13.32
CA ALA A 14 -18.83 -21.69 13.02
C ALA A 14 -18.41 -23.04 12.42
N GLY A 15 -17.11 -23.31 12.31
CA GLY A 15 -16.60 -24.52 11.66
C GLY A 15 -16.89 -24.57 10.15
N GLN A 16 -17.11 -23.41 9.53
CA GLN A 16 -17.37 -23.24 8.09
C GLN A 16 -16.15 -22.65 7.39
N SER A 17 -16.09 -22.80 6.07
CA SER A 17 -15.00 -22.26 5.24
C SER A 17 -15.44 -21.63 3.93
N ASP A 18 -16.69 -21.86 3.49
CA ASP A 18 -17.22 -21.30 2.25
C ASP A 18 -18.04 -20.03 2.54
N PRO A 19 -17.61 -18.84 2.06
CA PRO A 19 -18.36 -17.60 2.23
C PRO A 19 -19.61 -17.50 1.34
N ARG A 20 -19.87 -18.45 0.43
CA ARG A 20 -21.03 -18.45 -0.48
C ARG A 20 -22.28 -19.00 0.20
N ILE A 21 -22.70 -18.31 1.24
CA ILE A 21 -23.90 -18.60 2.03
C ILE A 21 -24.95 -17.50 1.87
N SER A 22 -26.19 -17.78 2.25
CA SER A 22 -27.30 -16.82 2.20
C SER A 22 -27.09 -15.65 3.18
N ASP A 23 -27.74 -14.52 2.91
CA ASP A 23 -27.77 -13.35 3.79
C ASP A 23 -28.22 -13.68 5.21
N ASP A 24 -29.24 -14.54 5.39
CA ASP A 24 -29.73 -14.95 6.72
C ASP A 24 -28.65 -15.71 7.50
N ALA A 25 -27.99 -16.67 6.85
CA ALA A 25 -26.85 -17.37 7.44
C ALA A 25 -25.71 -16.40 7.83
N TRP A 26 -25.42 -15.38 7.01
CA TRP A 26 -24.46 -14.34 7.39
C TRP A 26 -24.90 -13.54 8.61
N ARG A 27 -26.19 -13.17 8.70
CA ARG A 27 -26.74 -12.48 9.89
C ARG A 27 -26.57 -13.33 11.15
N ASP A 28 -26.87 -14.62 11.08
CA ASP A 28 -26.71 -15.56 12.19
C ASP A 28 -25.25 -15.66 12.65
N LEU A 29 -24.32 -15.83 11.69
CA LEU A 29 -22.88 -15.91 11.98
C LEU A 29 -22.35 -14.63 12.62
N LEU A 30 -22.73 -13.45 12.10
CA LEU A 30 -22.29 -12.17 12.64
C LEU A 30 -22.91 -11.89 14.02
N SER A 31 -24.18 -12.24 14.21
CA SER A 31 -24.86 -12.15 15.50
C SER A 31 -24.20 -13.03 16.55
N ALA A 32 -23.77 -14.24 16.18
CA ALA A 32 -23.06 -15.15 17.07
C ALA A 32 -21.71 -14.58 17.55
N LEU A 33 -21.02 -13.76 16.75
CA LEU A 33 -19.76 -13.11 17.18
C LEU A 33 -19.94 -12.17 18.37
N THR A 34 -21.14 -11.66 18.58
CA THR A 34 -21.50 -10.73 19.65
C THR A 34 -22.48 -11.32 20.65
N ASN A 35 -22.65 -12.65 20.66
CA ASN A 35 -23.61 -13.37 21.51
C ASN A 35 -25.05 -12.82 21.36
N GLY A 36 -25.45 -12.43 20.14
CA GLY A 36 -26.76 -11.86 19.86
C GLY A 36 -26.90 -10.36 20.13
N ALA A 37 -25.87 -9.70 20.67
CA ALA A 37 -25.92 -8.26 20.95
C ALA A 37 -25.90 -7.45 19.64
N ASN A 38 -26.81 -6.48 19.54
CA ASN A 38 -26.92 -5.60 18.38
C ASN A 38 -26.04 -4.35 18.51
N GLU A 39 -25.77 -3.92 19.75
CA GLU A 39 -25.02 -2.70 20.05
C GLU A 39 -23.66 -2.66 19.34
N PRO A 40 -22.82 -3.73 19.34
CA PRO A 40 -21.54 -3.71 18.61
C PRO A 40 -21.65 -3.63 17.08
N TRP A 41 -22.86 -3.73 16.52
CA TRP A 41 -23.15 -3.57 15.09
C TRP A 41 -23.85 -2.24 14.77
N SER A 42 -24.21 -1.47 15.80
CA SER A 42 -24.86 -0.17 15.66
C SER A 42 -23.84 0.97 15.57
N LEU A 43 -24.10 1.94 14.71
CA LEU A 43 -23.22 3.10 14.52
C LEU A 43 -23.17 4.02 15.75
N ALA A 44 -24.33 4.27 16.39
CA ALA A 44 -24.43 5.14 17.55
C ALA A 44 -25.23 4.45 18.67
N ILE A 45 -24.67 4.44 19.87
CA ILE A 45 -25.30 3.89 21.08
C ILE A 45 -25.09 4.89 22.21
N ALA A 46 -26.19 5.33 22.83
CA ALA A 46 -26.17 6.32 23.91
C ALA A 46 -25.58 5.79 25.22
N ASP A 47 -25.80 4.50 25.51
CA ASP A 47 -25.24 3.84 26.69
C ASP A 47 -23.72 3.63 26.53
N LEU A 48 -22.95 4.41 27.28
CA LEU A 48 -21.48 4.39 27.24
C LEU A 48 -20.89 3.10 27.81
N SER A 49 -21.66 2.32 28.60
CA SER A 49 -21.24 1.02 29.11
C SER A 49 -21.26 -0.08 28.04
N LYS A 50 -21.90 0.20 26.89
CA LYS A 50 -22.01 -0.72 25.77
C LYS A 50 -21.05 -0.35 24.63
N PRO A 51 -20.50 -1.35 23.93
CA PRO A 51 -19.77 -1.11 22.69
C PRO A 51 -20.73 -0.67 21.58
N ALA A 52 -20.20 0.08 20.62
CA ALA A 52 -20.81 0.34 19.31
C ALA A 52 -19.85 -0.13 18.22
N LEU A 53 -20.28 -0.20 16.96
CA LEU A 53 -19.43 -0.62 15.84
C LEU A 53 -18.15 0.22 15.82
N PHE A 54 -16.98 -0.44 15.94
CA PHE A 54 -15.66 0.19 15.99
C PHE A 54 -15.43 1.14 17.19
N GLN A 55 -16.26 1.05 18.23
CA GLN A 55 -16.29 1.97 19.38
C GLN A 55 -16.38 1.18 20.69
N PRO A 56 -15.24 0.92 21.37
CA PRO A 56 -15.21 0.28 22.69
C PRO A 56 -16.11 0.97 23.72
N SER A 57 -16.66 0.19 24.66
CA SER A 57 -17.32 0.78 25.83
C SER A 57 -16.35 1.64 26.65
N ILE A 58 -16.92 2.63 27.32
CA ILE A 58 -16.22 3.72 28.00
C ILE A 58 -16.45 3.53 29.50
N PRO A 59 -15.54 2.83 30.20
CA PRO A 59 -15.78 2.40 31.58
C PRO A 59 -15.93 3.57 32.56
N GLU A 60 -15.34 4.73 32.26
CA GLU A 60 -15.49 5.93 33.07
C GLU A 60 -16.83 6.67 32.86
N GLY A 61 -17.58 6.32 31.82
CA GLY A 61 -18.91 6.89 31.52
C GLY A 61 -18.93 8.39 31.22
N LYS A 62 -17.82 8.98 30.75
CA LYS A 62 -17.69 10.43 30.52
C LYS A 62 -17.05 10.74 29.17
N ILE A 63 -17.68 11.61 28.40
CA ILE A 63 -17.22 12.03 27.05
C ILE A 63 -17.36 13.53 26.80
N GLU A 64 -17.73 14.32 27.81
CA GLU A 64 -18.04 15.75 27.68
C GLU A 64 -16.81 16.59 27.29
N SER A 65 -15.62 16.12 27.67
CA SER A 65 -14.35 16.77 27.34
C SER A 65 -13.71 16.27 26.04
N TRP A 66 -14.36 15.31 25.35
CA TRP A 66 -13.83 14.76 24.10
C TRP A 66 -14.05 15.74 22.96
N LYS A 67 -13.16 15.71 21.96
CA LYS A 67 -13.28 16.58 20.80
C LYS A 67 -14.44 16.11 19.93
N ILE A 68 -15.30 17.04 19.55
CA ILE A 68 -16.46 16.81 18.67
C ILE A 68 -16.02 16.90 17.20
N CYS A 69 -16.57 16.00 16.39
CA CYS A 69 -16.48 15.91 14.95
C CYS A 69 -17.90 15.85 14.38
N GLU A 70 -18.22 16.77 13.49
CA GLU A 70 -19.56 16.90 12.94
C GLU A 70 -19.71 16.23 11.57
N SER A 71 -18.59 15.87 10.95
CA SER A 71 -18.53 15.27 9.63
C SER A 71 -17.63 14.02 9.63
N PRO A 72 -17.94 12.99 8.82
CA PRO A 72 -17.12 11.78 8.71
C PRO A 72 -15.63 12.06 8.39
N ASP A 73 -15.36 13.03 7.54
CA ASP A 73 -14.00 13.39 7.12
C ASP A 73 -13.20 14.15 8.20
N ASP A 74 -13.82 14.54 9.31
CA ASP A 74 -13.11 15.13 10.46
C ASP A 74 -12.27 14.09 11.24
N ILE A 75 -12.59 12.81 11.10
CA ILE A 75 -11.89 11.69 11.76
C ILE A 75 -11.11 10.82 10.78
N ASP A 76 -11.04 11.20 9.50
CA ASP A 76 -10.34 10.44 8.48
C ASP A 76 -8.80 10.46 8.69
N VAL A 77 -8.11 9.51 8.06
CA VAL A 77 -6.66 9.29 8.20
C VAL A 77 -5.83 10.25 7.35
N LEU A 78 -6.46 11.05 6.50
CA LEU A 78 -5.77 11.97 5.60
C LEU A 78 -5.25 13.20 6.36
N ALA A 79 -3.93 13.25 6.54
CA ALA A 79 -3.26 14.48 6.93
C ALA A 79 -3.07 15.37 5.70
N THR A 80 -3.93 16.38 5.54
CA THR A 80 -3.80 17.42 4.52
C THR A 80 -2.87 18.52 5.02
N ALA A 81 -2.02 19.04 4.13
CA ALA A 81 -1.09 20.11 4.50
C ALA A 81 -1.87 21.44 4.69
N LYS A 82 -1.51 22.21 5.72
CA LYS A 82 -2.09 23.54 5.98
C LYS A 82 -1.92 24.43 4.74
N GLY A 83 -3.03 24.87 4.14
CA GLY A 83 -3.03 25.77 2.98
C GLY A 83 -3.20 25.10 1.61
N HIS A 84 -3.51 23.80 1.56
CA HIS A 84 -3.98 23.14 0.33
C HIS A 84 -5.50 22.98 0.36
N ASP A 85 -6.16 23.18 -0.78
CA ASP A 85 -7.61 23.37 -1.02
C ASP A 85 -8.57 22.25 -0.57
N VAL A 86 -8.11 21.23 0.15
CA VAL A 86 -9.01 20.19 0.70
C VAL A 86 -9.49 20.64 2.09
N LYS A 87 -10.66 21.26 2.12
CA LYS A 87 -11.36 21.60 3.37
C LYS A 87 -11.75 20.29 4.09
N ALA A 88 -11.52 20.23 5.40
CA ALA A 88 -12.14 19.22 6.25
C ALA A 88 -13.58 19.62 6.58
N GLY A 89 -14.41 18.64 6.92
CA GLY A 89 -15.82 18.84 7.23
C GLY A 89 -16.70 19.04 5.99
N LEU A 90 -16.34 18.41 4.87
CA LEU A 90 -17.10 18.50 3.62
C LEU A 90 -18.20 17.46 3.52
N MET A 91 -18.04 16.29 4.15
CA MET A 91 -19.04 15.24 4.09
C MET A 91 -20.22 15.57 4.99
N HIS A 92 -21.43 15.23 4.57
CA HIS A 92 -22.61 15.49 5.38
C HIS A 92 -22.68 14.51 6.56
N GLY A 93 -22.94 15.05 7.76
CA GLY A 93 -23.03 14.27 8.98
C GLY A 93 -24.22 13.31 9.04
N ASP A 94 -25.17 13.40 8.11
CA ASP A 94 -26.36 12.55 8.00
C ASP A 94 -26.19 11.36 7.04
N GLU A 95 -24.95 11.02 6.65
CA GLU A 95 -24.60 9.83 5.86
C GLU A 95 -24.01 8.71 6.75
N PRO A 96 -24.80 7.74 7.25
CA PRO A 96 -24.31 6.67 8.11
C PRO A 96 -23.21 5.82 7.47
N GLU A 97 -23.31 5.56 6.17
CA GLU A 97 -22.34 4.78 5.41
C GLU A 97 -20.96 5.45 5.42
N ALA A 98 -20.92 6.78 5.25
CA ALA A 98 -19.69 7.55 5.29
C ALA A 98 -19.02 7.47 6.67
N TRP A 99 -19.80 7.54 7.75
CA TRP A 99 -19.28 7.33 9.11
C TRP A 99 -18.72 5.91 9.32
N VAL A 100 -19.38 4.88 8.78
CA VAL A 100 -18.86 3.49 8.84
C VAL A 100 -17.52 3.38 8.11
N TYR A 101 -17.38 3.96 6.92
CA TYR A 101 -16.10 3.99 6.20
C TYR A 101 -15.01 4.76 6.95
N ALA A 102 -15.35 5.93 7.51
CA ALA A 102 -14.41 6.74 8.28
C ALA A 102 -13.93 6.00 9.54
N LEU A 103 -14.85 5.39 10.31
CA LEU A 103 -14.50 4.58 11.47
C LEU A 103 -13.65 3.37 11.10
N CYS A 104 -14.03 2.63 10.05
CA CYS A 104 -13.27 1.47 9.60
C CYS A 104 -11.84 1.87 9.20
N THR A 105 -11.67 2.95 8.44
CA THR A 105 -10.36 3.43 8.00
C THR A 105 -9.54 3.95 9.17
N LEU A 106 -10.12 4.80 10.03
CA LEU A 106 -9.49 5.29 11.25
C LEU A 106 -9.00 4.11 12.10
N GLN A 107 -9.87 3.19 12.44
CA GLN A 107 -9.57 2.16 13.42
C GLN A 107 -8.63 1.07 12.92
N THR A 108 -8.57 0.83 11.60
CA THR A 108 -7.82 -0.29 11.04
C THR A 108 -6.61 0.14 10.18
N MET A 109 -6.44 1.44 9.93
CA MET A 109 -5.36 1.97 9.08
C MET A 109 -4.63 3.19 9.65
N GLN A 110 -5.10 3.82 10.74
CA GLN A 110 -4.49 5.04 11.27
C GLN A 110 -3.07 4.86 11.81
N GLY A 111 -2.24 5.86 11.53
CA GLY A 111 -0.83 5.97 11.91
C GLY A 111 -0.63 6.78 13.18
N TYR A 112 0.52 7.41 13.30
CA TYR A 112 0.83 8.33 14.40
C TYR A 112 0.71 9.80 13.93
N PRO A 113 -0.45 10.47 14.15
CA PRO A 113 -0.63 11.86 13.73
C PRO A 113 -0.05 12.88 14.72
N GLY A 114 0.35 12.45 15.93
CA GLY A 114 0.92 13.35 16.92
C GLY A 114 0.79 12.85 18.35
N ARG A 115 1.32 13.63 19.30
CA ARG A 115 1.39 13.27 20.71
C ARG A 115 0.00 12.92 21.28
N GLY A 116 -0.07 11.76 21.95
CA GLY A 116 -1.30 11.24 22.56
C GLY A 116 -2.19 10.41 21.62
N TYR A 117 -1.88 10.36 20.33
CA TYR A 117 -2.57 9.47 19.40
C TYR A 117 -1.77 8.21 19.18
N ASN A 118 -2.49 7.10 19.03
CA ASN A 118 -1.92 5.79 18.83
C ASN A 118 -2.31 5.24 17.46
N ARG A 119 -1.44 4.39 16.93
CA ARG A 119 -1.56 3.75 15.62
C ARG A 119 -2.03 2.30 15.77
N VAL A 120 -2.46 1.69 14.68
CA VAL A 120 -2.74 0.25 14.65
C VAL A 120 -1.46 -0.59 14.78
N ALA A 121 -1.57 -1.80 15.32
CA ALA A 121 -0.44 -2.73 15.49
C ALA A 121 0.19 -3.17 14.17
N ARG A 122 -0.55 -3.07 13.06
CA ARG A 122 -0.23 -3.65 11.74
C ARG A 122 0.66 -2.75 10.88
N MET A 123 1.64 -2.06 11.49
CA MET A 123 2.60 -1.22 10.77
C MET A 123 3.94 -1.08 11.47
N ASN A 124 4.98 -0.94 10.66
CA ASN A 124 6.34 -0.68 11.11
C ASN A 124 6.50 0.78 11.57
N GLY A 125 6.40 1.01 12.89
CA GLY A 125 6.60 2.33 13.50
C GLY A 125 5.47 3.33 13.22
N GLY A 126 5.63 4.56 13.75
CA GLY A 126 4.61 5.63 13.68
C GLY A 126 4.26 6.12 12.27
N TYR A 127 5.24 6.07 11.37
CA TYR A 127 5.13 6.54 9.98
C TYR A 127 4.94 5.39 8.97
N GLY A 128 4.79 4.16 9.46
CA GLY A 128 4.47 3.02 8.61
C GLY A 128 3.09 3.15 7.97
N ASN A 129 2.71 2.16 7.17
CA ASN A 129 1.35 2.00 6.66
C ASN A 129 0.97 0.52 6.62
N ARG A 130 -0.33 0.25 6.53
CA ARG A 130 -0.85 -1.11 6.33
C ARG A 130 -0.97 -1.35 4.83
N ALA A 131 0.11 -1.79 4.20
CA ALA A 131 0.12 -2.14 2.78
C ALA A 131 -0.74 -3.39 2.53
N ARG A 132 -1.30 -3.48 1.32
CA ARG A 132 -1.96 -4.70 0.84
C ARG A 132 -1.23 -5.18 -0.39
N VAL A 133 -0.67 -6.39 -0.32
CA VAL A 133 -0.03 -7.07 -1.44
C VAL A 133 -0.62 -8.47 -1.56
N GLY A 134 -1.07 -8.84 -2.76
CA GLY A 134 -1.66 -10.16 -2.98
C GLY A 134 -1.87 -10.49 -4.44
N LEU A 135 -2.32 -11.72 -4.67
CA LEU A 135 -2.74 -12.22 -5.98
C LEU A 135 -4.26 -12.31 -6.08
N ALA A 136 -4.77 -12.24 -7.30
CA ALA A 136 -6.18 -12.44 -7.59
C ALA A 136 -6.39 -13.09 -8.96
N ALA A 137 -7.42 -13.91 -9.09
CA ALA A 137 -7.79 -14.52 -10.38
C ALA A 137 -8.32 -13.49 -11.40
N ASN A 138 -8.88 -12.38 -10.92
CA ASN A 138 -9.37 -11.28 -11.75
C ASN A 138 -9.41 -9.96 -10.96
N GLN A 139 -9.78 -8.88 -11.65
CA GLN A 139 -9.85 -7.54 -11.07
C GLN A 139 -11.09 -7.31 -10.20
N PHE A 140 -12.04 -8.25 -10.09
CA PHE A 140 -13.26 -8.03 -9.31
C PHE A 140 -13.02 -8.20 -7.81
N LEU A 141 -13.57 -7.28 -7.02
CA LEU A 141 -13.48 -7.33 -5.55
C LEU A 141 -14.10 -8.59 -4.96
N SER A 142 -15.17 -9.11 -5.55
CA SER A 142 -15.83 -10.35 -5.13
C SER A 142 -14.90 -11.55 -5.21
N SER A 143 -14.21 -11.74 -6.34
CA SER A 143 -13.24 -12.83 -6.51
C SER A 143 -12.08 -12.72 -5.52
N ARG A 144 -11.57 -11.50 -5.30
CA ARG A 144 -10.53 -11.23 -4.29
C ARG A 144 -11.02 -11.57 -2.89
N PHE A 145 -12.26 -11.19 -2.56
CA PHE A 145 -12.86 -11.49 -1.27
C PHE A 145 -12.96 -13.00 -1.03
N LEU A 146 -13.54 -13.74 -1.97
CA LEU A 146 -13.67 -15.21 -1.87
C LEU A 146 -12.31 -15.88 -1.68
N ARG A 147 -11.32 -15.49 -2.49
CA ARG A 147 -9.95 -16.01 -2.40
C ARG A 147 -9.30 -15.70 -1.07
N ASP A 148 -9.30 -14.43 -0.66
CA ASP A 148 -8.59 -14.01 0.55
C ASP A 148 -9.27 -14.59 1.80
N VAL A 149 -10.59 -14.80 1.83
CA VAL A 149 -11.25 -15.51 2.95
C VAL A 149 -10.64 -16.91 3.14
N VAL A 150 -10.45 -17.67 2.06
CA VAL A 150 -9.81 -18.98 2.12
C VAL A 150 -8.37 -18.87 2.62
N VAL A 151 -7.60 -17.89 2.14
CA VAL A 151 -6.23 -17.61 2.61
C VAL A 151 -6.21 -17.39 4.13
N LEU A 152 -7.12 -16.56 4.64
CA LEU A 152 -7.16 -16.22 6.06
C LEU A 152 -7.50 -17.45 6.91
N ILE A 153 -8.47 -18.27 6.49
CA ILE A 153 -8.86 -19.48 7.22
C ILE A 153 -7.70 -20.49 7.25
N GLU A 154 -7.01 -20.70 6.13
CA GLU A 154 -5.85 -21.60 6.08
C GLU A 154 -4.65 -21.10 6.89
N LEU A 155 -4.48 -19.78 7.00
CA LEU A 155 -3.42 -19.17 7.80
C LEU A 155 -3.68 -19.29 9.31
N TRP A 156 -4.91 -19.59 9.73
CA TRP A 156 -5.33 -19.63 11.14
C TRP A 156 -4.42 -20.50 12.03
N PRO A 157 -4.10 -21.77 11.69
CA PRO A 157 -3.26 -22.61 12.54
C PRO A 157 -1.83 -22.08 12.71
N ALA A 158 -1.29 -21.37 11.71
CA ALA A 158 0.02 -20.75 11.81
C ALA A 158 0.01 -19.57 12.78
N LEU A 159 -1.08 -18.79 12.81
CA LEU A 159 -1.26 -17.71 13.76
C LEU A 159 -1.44 -18.22 15.20
N LEU A 160 -2.10 -19.36 15.39
CA LEU A 160 -2.13 -20.00 16.72
C LEU A 160 -0.73 -20.37 17.21
N ARG A 161 0.12 -20.92 16.34
CA ARG A 161 1.54 -21.21 16.67
C ARG A 161 2.36 -19.95 16.95
N ARG A 162 1.97 -18.80 16.39
CA ARG A 162 2.59 -17.50 16.64
C ARG A 162 2.27 -16.92 18.03
N GLY A 163 1.25 -17.45 18.70
CA GLY A 163 0.85 -17.03 20.06
C GLY A 163 -0.54 -16.44 20.17
N TYR A 164 -1.32 -16.40 19.07
CA TYR A 164 -2.74 -16.05 19.14
C TYR A 164 -3.57 -17.15 19.80
N ARG A 165 -4.74 -16.79 20.33
CA ARG A 165 -5.69 -17.73 20.96
C ARG A 165 -6.89 -17.98 20.06
N ASP A 166 -7.27 -19.24 19.85
CA ASP A 166 -8.38 -19.61 18.97
C ASP A 166 -9.72 -18.95 19.39
N GLY A 167 -10.05 -19.03 20.69
CA GLY A 167 -11.17 -18.32 21.30
C GLY A 167 -10.86 -16.89 21.76
N GLY A 168 -9.78 -16.28 21.26
CA GLY A 168 -9.37 -14.92 21.65
C GLY A 168 -10.35 -13.84 21.17
N LEU A 169 -10.10 -12.61 21.62
CA LEU A 169 -10.86 -11.44 21.21
C LEU A 169 -10.60 -11.14 19.73
N ALA A 170 -11.63 -11.28 18.90
CA ALA A 170 -11.54 -11.06 17.45
C ALA A 170 -12.05 -9.68 17.03
N LEU A 171 -13.12 -9.18 17.65
CA LEU A 171 -13.69 -7.86 17.41
C LEU A 171 -13.25 -6.96 18.56
N VAL A 172 -12.13 -6.24 18.42
CA VAL A 172 -11.49 -5.57 19.57
C VAL A 172 -12.38 -4.50 20.21
N TRP A 173 -13.32 -3.94 19.45
CA TRP A 173 -14.27 -2.95 19.96
C TRP A 173 -15.35 -3.52 20.88
N THR A 174 -15.50 -4.84 21.00
CA THR A 174 -16.47 -5.43 21.94
C THR A 174 -15.95 -5.46 23.37
N GLU A 175 -14.65 -5.24 23.56
CA GLU A 175 -14.00 -5.22 24.87
C GLU A 175 -13.87 -3.78 25.39
N SER A 176 -14.05 -3.59 26.70
CA SER A 176 -13.99 -2.26 27.33
C SER A 176 -12.61 -1.64 27.20
N TRP A 177 -12.55 -0.31 27.06
CA TRP A 177 -11.26 0.39 26.96
C TRP A 177 -11.24 1.76 27.62
N ASP A 178 -10.31 1.91 28.57
CA ASP A 178 -10.01 3.15 29.29
C ASP A 178 -8.93 4.02 28.63
N GLY A 179 -8.31 3.55 27.54
CA GLY A 179 -7.21 4.23 26.87
C GLY A 179 -5.84 4.08 27.55
N ARG A 180 -5.72 3.24 28.58
CA ARG A 180 -4.48 3.04 29.34
C ARG A 180 -3.97 1.61 29.26
N THR A 181 -4.88 0.67 29.07
CA THR A 181 -4.58 -0.77 28.97
C THR A 181 -4.44 -1.21 27.50
N SER A 182 -3.54 -2.17 27.31
CA SER A 182 -3.27 -2.80 26.01
C SER A 182 -3.58 -4.29 26.08
N LEU A 183 -4.02 -4.84 24.96
CA LEU A 183 -4.23 -6.26 24.74
C LEU A 183 -2.94 -6.89 24.22
N ALA A 184 -2.56 -8.04 24.80
CA ALA A 184 -1.43 -8.83 24.34
C ALA A 184 -1.83 -9.78 23.20
N MET A 185 -0.86 -10.30 22.47
CA MET A 185 -1.12 -11.23 21.36
C MET A 185 -1.93 -12.46 21.78
N HIS A 186 -1.66 -13.00 22.98
CA HIS A 186 -2.35 -14.18 23.52
C HIS A 186 -3.78 -13.93 24.01
N ASP A 187 -4.22 -12.67 24.04
CA ASP A 187 -5.61 -12.29 24.30
C ASP A 187 -6.44 -12.22 23.02
N LEU A 188 -5.77 -12.14 21.87
CA LEU A 188 -6.37 -11.87 20.57
C LEU A 188 -6.58 -13.17 19.78
N ALA A 189 -7.62 -13.16 18.95
CA ALA A 189 -7.79 -14.19 17.92
C ALA A 189 -6.90 -13.93 16.70
N PRO A 190 -6.56 -14.97 15.93
CA PRO A 190 -6.10 -14.79 14.56
C PRO A 190 -7.01 -13.82 13.79
N HIS A 191 -6.39 -13.00 12.93
CA HIS A 191 -7.07 -11.98 12.11
C HIS A 191 -7.87 -10.92 12.85
N PHE A 192 -7.70 -10.76 14.17
CA PHE A 192 -8.43 -9.77 14.97
C PHE A 192 -8.52 -8.41 14.27
N ILE A 193 -9.68 -7.78 14.42
CA ILE A 193 -9.99 -6.47 13.88
C ILE A 193 -9.76 -5.45 14.98
N GLU A 194 -8.70 -4.67 14.82
CA GLU A 194 -8.24 -3.71 15.80
C GLU A 194 -9.09 -2.43 15.82
N VAL A 195 -9.01 -1.72 16.94
CA VAL A 195 -9.32 -0.30 17.06
C VAL A 195 -8.14 0.41 17.71
N CYS A 196 -7.72 1.57 17.20
CA CYS A 196 -6.59 2.33 17.74
C CYS A 196 -6.97 3.63 18.44
N TRP A 197 -8.20 4.12 18.26
CA TRP A 197 -8.69 5.37 18.82
C TRP A 197 -9.94 5.16 19.68
N ARG A 198 -10.10 6.01 20.69
CA ARG A 198 -11.34 6.08 21.49
C ARG A 198 -12.27 7.06 20.82
N VAL A 199 -13.34 6.53 20.26
CA VAL A 199 -14.36 7.27 19.53
C VAL A 199 -15.73 6.87 20.06
N ARG A 200 -16.67 7.81 20.09
CA ARG A 200 -18.08 7.56 20.39
C ARG A 200 -18.97 8.43 19.52
N CYS A 201 -19.83 7.80 18.75
CA CYS A 201 -20.78 8.47 17.90
C CYS A 201 -22.13 8.66 18.61
N ARG A 202 -22.76 9.78 18.31
CA ARG A 202 -24.07 10.20 18.79
C ARG A 202 -24.97 10.43 17.59
N ALA A 203 -26.20 9.98 17.68
CA ALA A 203 -27.24 10.30 16.72
C ALA A 203 -28.18 11.36 17.31
N ASP A 204 -28.49 12.37 16.52
CA ASP A 204 -29.55 13.37 16.78
C ASP A 204 -30.45 13.43 15.55
N GLY A 205 -31.59 12.74 15.62
CA GLY A 205 -32.43 12.46 14.45
C GLY A 205 -31.65 11.70 13.38
N VAL A 206 -31.52 12.30 12.20
CA VAL A 206 -30.75 11.74 11.07
C VAL A 206 -29.26 12.08 11.11
N ARG A 207 -28.87 13.07 11.92
CA ARG A 207 -27.48 13.54 11.96
C ARG A 207 -26.67 12.68 12.92
N VAL A 208 -25.50 12.26 12.48
CA VAL A 208 -24.50 11.62 13.30
C VAL A 208 -23.34 12.58 13.52
N SER A 209 -22.81 12.58 14.74
CA SER A 209 -21.54 13.21 15.10
C SER A 209 -20.72 12.21 15.89
N CYS A 210 -19.40 12.35 15.91
CA CYS A 210 -18.56 11.52 16.75
C CYS A 210 -17.68 12.38 17.65
N LEU A 211 -17.40 11.86 18.84
CA LEU A 211 -16.49 12.44 19.80
C LEU A 211 -15.27 11.53 19.91
N TYR A 212 -14.08 12.10 20.04
CA TYR A 212 -12.86 11.31 20.22
C TYR A 212 -11.92 11.90 21.27
N THR A 213 -11.03 11.04 21.78
CA THR A 213 -9.97 11.44 22.73
C THR A 213 -8.65 10.71 22.47
N THR A 214 -7.59 11.21 23.09
CA THR A 214 -6.25 10.61 23.08
C THR A 214 -6.17 9.42 24.01
N THR A 215 -5.13 8.59 23.84
CA THR A 215 -4.88 7.41 24.67
C THR A 215 -3.43 7.38 25.16
N GLN A 216 -3.22 6.85 26.36
CA GLN A 216 -1.89 6.73 26.97
C GLN A 216 -1.14 5.50 26.45
N ALA A 217 -1.88 4.47 26.00
CA ALA A 217 -1.32 3.25 25.42
C ALA A 217 -2.04 2.88 24.12
N ARG A 218 -1.35 2.13 23.26
CA ARG A 218 -1.97 1.49 22.09
C ARG A 218 -2.96 0.43 22.55
N ARG A 219 -4.03 0.21 21.80
CA ARG A 219 -5.00 -0.83 22.17
C ARG A 219 -4.42 -2.23 22.01
N CYS A 220 -3.74 -2.51 20.91
CA CYS A 220 -3.05 -3.79 20.72
C CYS A 220 -1.54 -3.53 20.70
N LEU A 221 -0.81 -4.25 21.56
CA LEU A 221 0.65 -4.18 21.61
C LEU A 221 1.21 -5.54 21.18
N PRO A 222 1.69 -5.68 19.93
CA PRO A 222 2.52 -6.81 19.59
C PRO A 222 3.83 -6.73 20.40
N GLU A 223 4.39 -7.88 20.74
CA GLU A 223 5.63 -7.98 21.55
C GLU A 223 6.82 -7.25 20.90
N ILE A 224 6.81 -7.16 19.57
CA ILE A 224 7.81 -6.43 18.77
C ILE A 224 7.10 -5.37 17.94
N ASP A 225 7.61 -4.14 18.02
CA ASP A 225 7.01 -2.97 17.37
C ASP A 225 7.42 -2.79 15.91
N THR A 226 7.39 -3.88 15.15
CA THR A 226 7.82 -3.92 13.74
C THR A 226 6.66 -4.07 12.76
N GLY A 227 5.42 -4.17 13.26
CA GLY A 227 4.22 -4.34 12.45
C GLY A 227 3.95 -5.75 11.97
N ASP A 228 4.87 -6.69 12.24
CA ASP A 228 4.68 -8.09 11.91
C ASP A 228 3.74 -8.74 12.95
N VAL A 229 2.47 -8.82 12.58
CA VAL A 229 1.41 -9.48 13.35
C VAL A 229 0.83 -10.68 12.59
N GLY A 230 1.55 -11.18 11.57
CA GLY A 230 1.03 -12.18 10.64
C GLY A 230 -0.16 -11.68 9.81
N ASP A 231 -0.13 -10.40 9.40
CA ASP A 231 -1.14 -9.86 8.50
C ASP A 231 -1.05 -10.56 7.13
N PRO A 232 -2.15 -11.12 6.61
CA PRO A 232 -2.13 -11.93 5.39
C PRO A 232 -1.78 -11.15 4.13
N TRP A 233 -1.76 -9.81 4.17
CA TRP A 233 -1.49 -8.96 3.01
C TRP A 233 -0.19 -8.18 3.09
N ILE A 234 0.57 -8.24 4.19
CA ILE A 234 1.77 -7.42 4.37
C ILE A 234 3.03 -8.29 4.21
N PRO A 235 3.87 -8.05 3.18
CA PRO A 235 5.19 -8.66 3.10
C PRO A 235 6.08 -8.21 4.26
N ILE A 236 6.94 -9.11 4.75
CA ILE A 236 7.85 -8.83 5.88
C ILE A 236 9.29 -8.79 5.37
N GLU A 237 10.01 -7.69 5.64
CA GLU A 237 11.43 -7.58 5.30
C GLU A 237 12.25 -8.58 6.12
N ARG A 238 12.95 -9.50 5.45
CA ARG A 238 13.63 -10.62 6.11
C ARG A 238 14.75 -10.19 7.04
N ALA A 239 15.51 -9.16 6.65
CA ALA A 239 16.67 -8.70 7.39
C ALA A 239 16.30 -8.04 8.73
N THR A 240 15.13 -7.39 8.79
CA THR A 240 14.74 -6.55 9.93
C THR A 240 13.47 -7.04 10.64
N HIS A 241 12.79 -8.04 10.08
CA HIS A 241 11.47 -8.52 10.51
C HIS A 241 10.44 -7.39 10.62
N LYS A 242 10.48 -6.44 9.67
CA LYS A 242 9.57 -5.29 9.59
C LYS A 242 8.51 -5.48 8.53
N ALA A 243 7.28 -5.13 8.88
CA ALA A 243 6.20 -4.95 7.92
C ALA A 243 6.61 -3.96 6.83
N LEU A 244 6.26 -4.27 5.58
CA LEU A 244 6.43 -3.38 4.45
C LEU A 244 5.80 -2.01 4.73
N THR A 245 6.63 -0.96 4.64
CA THR A 245 6.18 0.44 4.62
C THR A 245 6.40 0.99 3.21
N VAL A 246 5.32 1.37 2.53
CA VAL A 246 5.40 2.06 1.24
C VAL A 246 5.70 3.54 1.47
N GLY A 247 6.78 4.04 0.87
CA GLY A 247 7.22 5.44 0.98
C GLY A 247 6.58 6.37 -0.05
N PRO A 248 7.10 7.61 -0.19
CA PRO A 248 6.54 8.62 -1.09
C PRO A 248 6.65 8.25 -2.58
N ASN A 249 7.64 7.44 -2.95
CA ASN A 249 7.80 6.93 -4.31
C ASN A 249 6.76 5.86 -4.66
N GLY A 250 5.93 5.44 -3.70
CA GLY A 250 4.86 4.49 -3.95
C GLY A 250 5.34 3.08 -4.25
N LEU A 251 4.59 2.42 -5.14
CA LEU A 251 4.80 1.04 -5.59
C LEU A 251 5.55 1.04 -6.92
N ASP A 252 6.69 1.72 -6.96
CA ASP A 252 7.52 1.83 -8.17
C ASP A 252 8.15 0.50 -8.59
N TYR A 253 8.71 0.49 -9.80
CA TYR A 253 9.33 -0.69 -10.39
C TYR A 253 10.46 -1.28 -9.55
N ARG A 254 11.14 -0.46 -8.72
CA ARG A 254 12.20 -0.91 -7.83
C ARG A 254 11.62 -1.70 -6.67
N LEU A 255 10.63 -1.13 -5.99
CA LEU A 255 9.96 -1.81 -4.89
C LEU A 255 9.27 -3.09 -5.37
N LEU A 256 8.58 -3.04 -6.50
CA LEU A 256 7.93 -4.23 -7.06
C LEU A 256 8.94 -5.29 -7.49
N THR A 257 10.11 -4.90 -8.02
CA THR A 257 11.20 -5.85 -8.31
C THR A 257 11.66 -6.57 -7.04
N ARG A 258 11.84 -5.83 -5.93
CA ARG A 258 12.18 -6.40 -4.63
C ARG A 258 11.11 -7.37 -4.11
N LEU A 259 9.83 -6.96 -4.18
CA LEU A 259 8.69 -7.76 -3.71
C LEU A 259 8.47 -9.03 -4.55
N LEU A 260 8.72 -8.96 -5.86
CA LEU A 260 8.49 -10.06 -6.78
C LEU A 260 9.69 -11.00 -6.88
N PHE A 261 10.93 -10.52 -6.75
CA PHE A 261 12.09 -11.31 -7.18
C PHE A 261 13.27 -11.37 -6.22
N GLU A 262 13.61 -10.29 -5.50
CA GLU A 262 14.93 -10.17 -4.86
C GLU A 262 15.07 -10.91 -3.53
N GLY A 263 14.00 -11.54 -3.03
CA GLY A 263 14.04 -12.35 -1.81
C GLY A 263 14.17 -11.54 -0.52
N ASP A 264 14.35 -10.22 -0.61
CA ASP A 264 14.37 -9.25 0.50
C ASP A 264 13.17 -9.37 1.44
N PHE A 265 12.02 -9.75 0.87
CA PHE A 265 10.76 -9.88 1.59
C PHE A 265 10.34 -11.34 1.66
N GLU A 266 9.85 -11.73 2.83
CA GLU A 266 8.91 -12.82 2.95
C GLU A 266 7.58 -12.39 2.33
N PRO A 267 7.09 -13.11 1.30
CA PRO A 267 5.80 -12.80 0.70
C PRO A 267 4.67 -12.87 1.72
N ALA A 268 3.68 -12.00 1.57
CA ALA A 268 2.42 -12.12 2.29
C ALA A 268 1.69 -13.42 1.91
N ALA A 269 0.91 -14.01 2.80
CA ALA A 269 0.12 -15.21 2.51
C ALA A 269 -0.83 -15.02 1.30
N ALA A 270 -1.39 -13.81 1.15
CA ALA A 270 -2.22 -13.47 -0.01
C ALA A 270 -1.42 -13.35 -1.32
N GLN A 271 -0.10 -13.18 -1.25
CA GLN A 271 0.82 -13.11 -2.41
C GLN A 271 1.23 -14.50 -2.92
N GLU A 272 0.99 -15.56 -2.16
CA GLU A 272 1.29 -16.92 -2.59
C GLU A 272 0.31 -17.40 -3.66
N SER A 273 0.84 -18.01 -4.72
CA SER A 273 0.03 -18.54 -5.83
C SER A 273 -0.73 -19.79 -5.43
N ARG A 274 -1.97 -19.90 -5.91
CA ARG A 274 -2.84 -21.05 -5.68
C ARG A 274 -3.23 -21.71 -7.00
N ALA A 275 -3.54 -23.00 -6.95
CA ALA A 275 -4.05 -23.74 -8.11
C ALA A 275 -5.35 -23.10 -8.67
N THR A 276 -6.16 -22.51 -7.79
CA THR A 276 -7.42 -21.84 -8.13
C THR A 276 -7.27 -20.44 -8.72
N ASP A 277 -6.06 -19.88 -8.77
CA ASP A 277 -5.85 -18.49 -9.22
C ASP A 277 -5.98 -18.32 -10.74
N GLY A 278 -6.03 -19.42 -11.51
CA GLY A 278 -6.18 -19.36 -12.97
C GLY A 278 -5.00 -18.71 -13.69
N ASP A 279 -5.15 -18.50 -15.01
CA ASP A 279 -4.20 -17.80 -15.89
C ASP A 279 -5.00 -16.93 -16.87
N PRO A 280 -4.89 -15.58 -16.82
CA PRO A 280 -3.93 -14.78 -16.05
C PRO A 280 -4.21 -14.73 -14.54
N VAL A 281 -3.17 -14.38 -13.77
CA VAL A 281 -3.29 -13.95 -12.38
C VAL A 281 -2.88 -12.48 -12.26
N PHE A 282 -3.55 -11.74 -11.38
CA PHE A 282 -3.30 -10.32 -11.15
C PHE A 282 -2.50 -10.16 -9.87
N PHE A 283 -1.30 -9.60 -9.96
CA PHE A 283 -0.58 -9.10 -8.80
C PHE A 283 -1.10 -7.71 -8.45
N LEU A 284 -1.56 -7.54 -7.21
CA LEU A 284 -2.22 -6.34 -6.73
C LEU A 284 -1.46 -5.83 -5.52
N ALA A 285 -1.06 -4.56 -5.57
CA ALA A 285 -0.45 -3.87 -4.46
C ALA A 285 -1.14 -2.52 -4.24
N SER A 286 -1.42 -2.16 -2.98
CA SER A 286 -1.97 -0.85 -2.63
C SER A 286 -1.49 -0.40 -1.25
N ALA A 287 -1.21 0.88 -1.08
CA ALA A 287 -0.90 1.46 0.23
C ALA A 287 -1.23 2.95 0.27
N LEU A 288 -1.71 3.43 1.42
CA LEU A 288 -1.77 4.86 1.72
C LEU A 288 -0.43 5.28 2.33
N ALA A 289 0.45 5.84 1.51
CA ALA A 289 1.78 6.28 1.97
C ALA A 289 1.65 7.50 2.88
N ARG A 290 2.51 7.56 3.90
CA ARG A 290 2.50 8.61 4.91
C ARG A 290 3.91 9.08 5.21
N GLY A 291 4.02 10.36 5.52
CA GLY A 291 5.21 10.98 6.04
C GLY A 291 4.95 11.63 7.40
N GLN A 292 5.95 12.36 7.90
CA GLN A 292 5.84 13.07 9.17
C GLN A 292 4.78 14.19 9.09
N GLY A 293 3.56 13.88 9.55
CA GLY A 293 2.44 14.83 9.58
C GLY A 293 1.80 15.14 8.23
N LYS A 294 1.96 14.25 7.23
CA LYS A 294 1.37 14.40 5.90
C LYS A 294 1.02 13.05 5.28
N THR A 295 0.08 13.08 4.34
CA THR A 295 -0.20 11.95 3.44
C THR A 295 0.64 12.09 2.18
N GLU A 296 1.30 11.01 1.74
CA GLU A 296 2.19 11.01 0.57
C GLU A 296 1.56 10.29 -0.64
N GLY A 297 0.24 10.11 -0.60
CA GLY A 297 -0.56 9.57 -1.69
C GLY A 297 -1.17 8.20 -1.40
N LEU A 298 -2.27 7.92 -2.08
CA LEU A 298 -2.79 6.56 -2.24
C LEU A 298 -2.11 5.96 -3.48
N HIS A 299 -1.33 4.91 -3.26
CA HIS A 299 -0.58 4.23 -4.32
C HIS A 299 -1.22 2.89 -4.60
N GLU A 300 -1.47 2.61 -5.88
CA GLU A 300 -2.01 1.33 -6.34
C GLU A 300 -1.22 0.83 -7.55
N ARG A 301 -1.01 -0.48 -7.61
CA ARG A 301 -0.41 -1.14 -8.75
C ARG A 301 -1.11 -2.45 -9.05
N THR A 302 -1.34 -2.70 -10.33
CA THR A 302 -1.82 -3.98 -10.86
C THR A 302 -0.85 -4.44 -11.93
N LEU A 303 -0.34 -5.67 -11.81
CA LEU A 303 0.41 -6.34 -12.88
C LEU A 303 -0.38 -7.56 -13.35
N VAL A 304 -0.51 -7.73 -14.66
CA VAL A 304 -1.14 -8.90 -15.26
C VAL A 304 -0.05 -9.94 -15.54
N LEU A 305 -0.12 -11.08 -14.85
CA LEU A 305 0.81 -12.17 -14.98
C LEU A 305 0.13 -13.28 -15.77
N ALA A 306 0.49 -13.43 -17.04
CA ALA A 306 -0.15 -14.38 -17.95
C ALA A 306 0.86 -15.34 -18.61
N GLY A 307 0.41 -16.55 -18.95
CA GLY A 307 1.14 -17.49 -19.79
C GLY A 307 2.56 -17.76 -19.29
N GLU A 308 3.56 -17.47 -20.13
CA GLU A 308 4.96 -17.75 -19.81
C GLU A 308 5.49 -16.96 -18.60
N VAL A 309 5.03 -15.71 -18.41
CA VAL A 309 5.41 -14.88 -17.24
C VAL A 309 4.95 -15.54 -15.95
N ARG A 310 3.67 -15.93 -15.91
CA ARG A 310 3.08 -16.60 -14.75
C ARG A 310 3.79 -17.92 -14.46
N ARG A 311 4.04 -18.72 -15.50
CA ARG A 311 4.75 -20.00 -15.38
C ARG A 311 6.15 -19.80 -14.79
N LYS A 312 6.96 -18.89 -15.35
CA LYS A 312 8.31 -18.61 -14.83
C LYS A 312 8.29 -18.07 -13.41
N LEU A 313 7.33 -17.22 -13.04
CA LEU A 313 7.19 -16.74 -11.66
C LEU A 313 6.90 -17.85 -10.64
N GLY A 314 6.20 -18.91 -11.07
CA GLY A 314 5.95 -20.10 -10.26
C GLY A 314 7.12 -21.09 -10.18
N GLU A 315 8.06 -21.03 -11.13
CA GLU A 315 9.27 -21.87 -11.16
C GLU A 315 10.44 -21.15 -10.46
N LEU A 316 11.14 -21.83 -9.53
CA LEU A 316 12.25 -21.21 -8.81
C LEU A 316 13.33 -20.63 -9.75
N ASP A 317 13.77 -21.42 -10.73
CA ASP A 317 14.76 -21.00 -11.72
C ASP A 317 14.22 -19.90 -12.65
N GLY A 318 12.95 -20.01 -13.06
CA GLY A 318 12.28 -19.02 -13.90
C GLY A 318 12.17 -17.66 -13.19
N ARG A 319 11.79 -17.66 -11.92
CA ARG A 319 11.69 -16.47 -11.06
C ARG A 319 13.06 -15.85 -10.82
N ALA A 320 14.09 -16.66 -10.62
CA ALA A 320 15.46 -16.19 -10.48
C ALA A 320 15.98 -15.53 -11.78
N VAL A 321 15.67 -16.09 -12.95
CA VAL A 321 16.02 -15.47 -14.26
C VAL A 321 15.34 -14.12 -14.43
N LEU A 322 14.02 -14.05 -14.20
CA LEU A 322 13.25 -12.80 -14.26
C LEU A 322 13.79 -11.77 -13.26
N GLY A 323 14.13 -12.21 -12.05
CA GLY A 323 14.73 -11.39 -11.02
C GLY A 323 16.05 -10.77 -11.44
N ARG A 324 16.99 -11.58 -11.94
CA ARG A 324 18.27 -11.05 -12.46
C ARG A 324 18.06 -10.02 -13.56
N ARG A 325 17.16 -10.30 -14.52
CA ARG A 325 16.84 -9.33 -15.58
C ARG A 325 16.26 -8.04 -15.01
N ALA A 326 15.31 -8.12 -14.08
CA ALA A 326 14.71 -6.95 -13.45
C ALA A 326 15.74 -6.13 -12.66
N SER A 327 16.58 -6.75 -11.83
CA SER A 327 17.62 -6.05 -11.07
C SER A 327 18.66 -5.36 -11.99
N LEU A 328 19.06 -6.01 -13.09
CA LEU A 328 19.92 -5.39 -14.09
C LEU A 328 19.27 -4.15 -14.72
N ARG A 329 17.97 -4.23 -15.05
CA ARG A 329 17.21 -3.09 -15.58
C ARG A 329 17.08 -1.95 -14.59
N VAL A 330 16.87 -2.25 -13.30
CA VAL A 330 16.89 -1.24 -12.23
C VAL A 330 18.24 -0.53 -12.20
N ALA A 331 19.35 -1.27 -12.28
CA ALA A 331 20.69 -0.71 -12.31
C ALA A 331 20.95 0.13 -13.58
N SER A 332 20.46 -0.30 -14.74
CA SER A 332 20.55 0.46 -16.00
C SER A 332 19.76 1.76 -15.93
N ALA A 333 18.53 1.75 -15.39
CA ALA A 333 17.73 2.96 -15.20
C ALA A 333 18.43 3.96 -14.24
N ALA A 334 18.97 3.47 -13.12
CA ALA A 334 19.75 4.28 -12.20
C ALA A 334 21.01 4.87 -12.86
N THR A 335 21.68 4.10 -13.72
CA THR A 335 22.86 4.54 -14.48
C THR A 335 22.48 5.61 -15.50
N MET A 336 21.39 5.42 -16.27
CA MET A 336 20.86 6.41 -17.21
C MET A 336 20.59 7.74 -16.50
N ARG A 337 19.87 7.70 -15.36
CA ARG A 337 19.56 8.91 -14.59
C ARG A 337 20.82 9.60 -14.08
N ASN A 338 21.68 8.88 -13.36
CA ASN A 338 22.77 9.48 -12.59
C ASN A 338 24.02 9.78 -13.42
N LYS A 339 24.30 8.99 -14.45
CA LYS A 339 25.55 9.05 -15.22
C LYS A 339 25.38 9.62 -16.62
N VAL A 340 24.15 9.74 -17.13
CA VAL A 340 23.88 10.26 -18.48
C VAL A 340 23.00 11.52 -18.43
N LEU A 341 21.77 11.41 -17.92
CA LEU A 341 20.81 12.52 -17.91
C LEU A 341 21.24 13.64 -16.95
N TYR A 342 21.57 13.32 -15.70
CA TYR A 342 21.93 14.32 -14.69
C TYR A 342 23.12 15.22 -15.11
N PRO A 343 24.25 14.70 -15.63
CA PRO A 343 25.32 15.54 -16.18
C PRO A 343 24.87 16.47 -17.31
N ALA A 344 23.97 16.02 -18.19
CA ALA A 344 23.44 16.84 -19.28
C ALA A 344 22.53 17.97 -18.77
N LEU A 345 21.63 17.66 -17.83
CA LEU A 345 20.79 18.66 -17.15
C LEU A 345 21.62 19.71 -16.41
N LYS A 346 22.75 19.30 -15.83
CA LYS A 346 23.69 20.23 -15.17
C LYS A 346 24.33 21.20 -16.17
N GLN A 347 24.68 20.74 -17.38
CA GLN A 347 25.17 21.63 -18.44
C GLN A 347 24.10 22.62 -18.88
N LEU A 348 22.86 22.15 -19.06
CA LEU A 348 21.73 22.99 -19.42
C LEU A 348 21.45 24.09 -18.38
N ALA A 349 21.59 23.76 -17.09
CA ALA A 349 21.30 24.67 -15.98
C ALA A 349 22.32 25.82 -15.83
N LEU A 350 23.51 25.74 -16.46
CA LEU A 350 24.58 26.76 -16.36
C LEU A 350 24.93 27.17 -14.91
N GLY A 351 24.89 26.23 -13.96
CA GLY A 351 25.13 26.49 -12.54
C GLY A 351 23.89 26.96 -11.74
N GLY A 352 22.74 27.11 -12.40
CA GLY A 352 21.45 27.37 -11.77
C GLY A 352 20.73 26.11 -11.28
N LYS A 353 19.44 26.27 -10.94
CA LYS A 353 18.57 25.16 -10.50
C LYS A 353 18.34 24.19 -11.67
N LEU A 354 18.59 22.91 -11.45
CA LEU A 354 18.27 21.88 -12.43
C LEU A 354 16.76 21.82 -12.66
N MET A 355 16.37 21.62 -13.92
CA MET A 355 14.98 21.29 -14.24
C MET A 355 14.64 19.91 -13.67
N PRO A 356 13.46 19.75 -13.05
CA PRO A 356 13.01 18.43 -12.62
C PRO A 356 12.83 17.52 -13.84
N ASP A 357 13.24 16.26 -13.68
CA ASP A 357 13.05 15.18 -14.65
C ASP A 357 12.01 14.17 -14.14
N ASP A 358 11.29 13.56 -15.08
CA ASP A 358 10.30 12.53 -14.80
C ASP A 358 10.77 11.14 -15.32
N LEU A 359 12.09 10.94 -15.48
CA LEU A 359 12.64 9.71 -16.08
C LEU A 359 12.19 8.46 -15.33
N ASP A 360 12.24 8.49 -14.00
CA ASP A 360 11.86 7.34 -13.18
C ASP A 360 10.38 6.98 -13.32
N ALA A 361 9.49 7.97 -13.41
CA ALA A 361 8.06 7.73 -13.64
C ALA A 361 7.82 7.09 -15.02
N ARG A 362 8.51 7.57 -16.06
CA ARG A 362 8.39 7.00 -17.41
C ARG A 362 8.98 5.60 -17.53
N VAL A 363 10.08 5.34 -16.84
CA VAL A 363 10.62 3.98 -16.74
C VAL A 363 9.62 3.10 -16.03
N ASP A 364 9.05 3.56 -14.92
CA ASP A 364 8.06 2.83 -14.14
C ASP A 364 6.83 2.43 -14.97
N ASP A 365 6.31 3.33 -15.81
CA ASP A 365 5.16 3.07 -16.69
C ASP A 365 5.39 1.90 -17.65
N LEU A 366 6.62 1.69 -18.10
CA LEU A 366 6.96 0.72 -19.15
C LEU A 366 7.72 -0.50 -18.62
N PHE A 367 8.20 -0.47 -17.37
CA PHE A 367 9.22 -1.40 -16.88
C PHE A 367 8.78 -2.86 -16.97
N PHE A 368 7.62 -3.18 -16.37
CA PHE A 368 7.13 -4.55 -16.29
C PHE A 368 6.59 -5.06 -17.62
N ASP A 369 5.87 -4.21 -18.36
CA ASP A 369 5.39 -4.56 -19.70
C ASP A 369 6.58 -4.91 -20.61
N HIS A 370 7.63 -4.09 -20.61
CA HIS A 370 8.85 -4.38 -21.36
C HIS A 370 9.60 -5.60 -20.80
N LEU A 371 9.58 -5.86 -19.48
CA LEU A 371 10.18 -7.07 -18.89
C LEU A 371 9.50 -8.34 -19.38
N PHE A 372 8.18 -8.32 -19.46
CA PHE A 372 7.38 -9.46 -19.86
C PHE A 372 7.38 -9.68 -21.37
N GLN A 373 7.35 -8.61 -22.18
CA GLN A 373 7.39 -8.72 -23.64
C GLN A 373 8.72 -9.27 -24.19
N THR A 374 9.82 -9.05 -23.47
CA THR A 374 11.17 -9.48 -23.88
C THR A 374 11.57 -10.84 -23.30
N LEU A 375 10.60 -11.60 -22.76
CA LEU A 375 10.87 -12.86 -22.08
C LEU A 375 11.50 -13.90 -23.00
N GLY A 376 10.99 -14.00 -24.24
CA GLY A 376 11.47 -14.93 -25.27
C GLY A 376 12.78 -14.51 -25.95
N MET A 377 13.31 -13.32 -25.66
CA MET A 377 14.59 -12.87 -26.20
C MET A 377 15.78 -13.48 -25.44
N ALA A 378 16.91 -13.63 -26.12
CA ALA A 378 18.19 -13.92 -25.47
C ALA A 378 18.54 -12.80 -24.48
N ASP A 379 19.31 -13.11 -23.43
CA ASP A 379 19.62 -12.16 -22.36
C ASP A 379 20.28 -10.87 -22.88
N ASP A 380 21.21 -10.99 -23.84
CA ASP A 380 21.89 -9.83 -24.44
C ASP A 380 20.95 -8.96 -25.29
N ASP A 381 20.05 -9.58 -26.07
CA ASP A 381 19.06 -8.86 -26.88
C ASP A 381 18.04 -8.15 -25.97
N ALA A 382 17.56 -8.83 -24.92
CA ALA A 382 16.62 -8.27 -23.95
C ALA A 382 17.25 -7.13 -23.13
N ARG A 383 18.54 -7.20 -22.85
CA ARG A 383 19.34 -6.14 -22.22
C ARG A 383 19.45 -4.95 -23.16
N LEU A 384 19.92 -5.16 -24.39
CA LEU A 384 20.09 -4.11 -25.38
C LEU A 384 18.77 -3.38 -25.68
N ALA A 385 17.67 -4.12 -25.85
CA ALA A 385 16.35 -3.55 -26.07
C ALA A 385 15.93 -2.60 -24.93
N PHE A 386 16.17 -2.99 -23.67
CA PHE A 386 15.87 -2.12 -22.54
C PHE A 386 16.81 -0.91 -22.46
N GLU A 387 18.10 -1.09 -22.73
CA GLU A 387 19.07 0.01 -22.77
C GLU A 387 18.71 1.05 -23.84
N GLN A 388 18.21 0.61 -25.01
CA GLN A 388 17.68 1.48 -26.05
C GLN A 388 16.44 2.24 -25.58
N LEU A 389 15.49 1.55 -24.94
CA LEU A 389 14.29 2.18 -24.38
C LEU A 389 14.65 3.28 -23.37
N ILE A 390 15.50 2.98 -22.38
CA ILE A 390 15.86 3.99 -21.36
C ILE A 390 16.71 5.12 -21.95
N ALA A 391 17.47 4.88 -23.02
CA ALA A 391 18.21 5.93 -23.73
C ALA A 391 17.26 6.89 -24.45
N GLU A 392 16.22 6.36 -25.10
CA GLU A 392 15.16 7.15 -25.72
C GLU A 392 14.39 7.98 -24.67
N LEU A 393 13.98 7.35 -23.56
CA LEU A 393 13.30 8.05 -22.46
C LEU A 393 14.18 9.16 -21.88
N GLY A 394 15.47 8.87 -21.64
CA GLY A 394 16.44 9.84 -21.12
C GLY A 394 16.66 11.01 -22.08
N TRP A 395 16.74 10.75 -23.39
CA TRP A 395 16.85 11.80 -24.40
C TRP A 395 15.58 12.66 -24.43
N GLY A 396 14.40 12.04 -24.39
CA GLY A 396 13.13 12.75 -24.34
C GLY A 396 12.99 13.65 -23.10
N GLU A 397 13.49 13.22 -21.94
CA GLU A 397 13.53 14.05 -20.72
C GLU A 397 14.47 15.24 -20.87
N LEU A 398 15.64 15.06 -21.49
CA LEU A 398 16.53 16.17 -21.79
C LEU A 398 15.85 17.19 -22.72
N GLN A 399 15.17 16.74 -23.77
CA GLN A 399 14.45 17.63 -24.69
C GLN A 399 13.32 18.39 -23.98
N ARG A 400 12.53 17.73 -23.13
CA ARG A 400 11.53 18.39 -22.29
C ARG A 400 12.15 19.43 -21.35
N ALA A 401 13.31 19.14 -20.77
CA ALA A 401 14.02 20.10 -19.93
C ALA A 401 14.52 21.31 -20.74
N ILE A 402 14.98 21.11 -21.98
CA ILE A 402 15.35 22.19 -22.91
C ILE A 402 14.14 23.07 -23.20
N ASP A 403 12.99 22.49 -23.52
CA ASP A 403 11.76 23.23 -23.84
C ASP A 403 11.26 24.06 -22.66
N ARG A 404 11.34 23.49 -21.44
CA ARG A 404 10.95 24.16 -20.19
C ARG A 404 11.97 25.18 -19.71
N SER A 405 13.22 25.12 -20.19
CA SER A 405 14.26 26.04 -19.73
C SER A 405 13.94 27.48 -20.17
N GLY A 406 14.00 28.43 -19.25
CA GLY A 406 13.77 29.87 -19.47
C GLY A 406 15.04 30.67 -19.75
N THR A 407 16.11 30.03 -20.26
CA THR A 407 17.43 30.66 -20.38
C THR A 407 17.44 31.79 -21.41
N ALA A 408 18.06 32.93 -21.06
CA ALA A 408 18.18 34.10 -21.94
C ALA A 408 18.89 33.79 -23.26
N ASP A 409 18.38 34.38 -24.34
CA ASP A 409 18.56 33.95 -25.75
C ASP A 409 20.04 33.77 -26.17
N ALA A 410 20.92 34.69 -25.78
CA ALA A 410 22.31 34.71 -26.22
C ALA A 410 23.18 33.53 -25.73
N ARG A 411 22.81 32.86 -24.62
CA ARG A 411 23.55 31.69 -24.09
C ARG A 411 22.78 30.37 -24.23
N ARG A 412 21.51 30.44 -24.65
CA ARG A 412 20.59 29.31 -24.71
C ARG A 412 21.07 28.24 -25.69
N LEU A 413 21.36 28.61 -26.94
CA LEU A 413 21.78 27.68 -27.98
C LEU A 413 23.08 26.93 -27.63
N LYS A 414 24.03 27.63 -27.00
CA LYS A 414 25.28 27.01 -26.53
C LYS A 414 25.01 26.01 -25.40
N ALA A 415 24.20 26.37 -24.41
CA ALA A 415 23.83 25.48 -23.31
C ALA A 415 23.12 24.21 -23.79
N ILE A 416 22.22 24.35 -24.77
CA ILE A 416 21.54 23.21 -25.42
C ILE A 416 22.56 22.31 -26.10
N SER A 417 23.40 22.87 -26.97
CA SER A 417 24.43 22.11 -27.70
C SER A 417 25.39 21.38 -26.75
N ASP A 418 25.81 22.05 -25.68
CA ASP A 418 26.71 21.48 -24.68
C ASP A 418 26.04 20.36 -23.86
N ALA A 419 24.75 20.51 -23.51
CA ALA A 419 23.96 19.50 -22.81
C ALA A 419 23.72 18.26 -23.67
N GLU A 420 23.32 18.42 -24.93
CA GLU A 420 23.11 17.31 -25.86
C GLU A 420 24.41 16.55 -26.14
N ARG A 421 25.52 17.28 -26.34
CA ARG A 421 26.85 16.68 -26.51
C ARG A 421 27.26 15.90 -25.26
N MET A 422 27.00 16.46 -24.07
CA MET A 422 27.26 15.77 -22.80
C MET A 422 26.44 14.49 -22.66
N PHE A 423 25.15 14.54 -23.02
CA PHE A 423 24.27 13.37 -23.00
C PHE A 423 24.81 12.27 -23.91
N LYS A 424 25.06 12.59 -25.20
CA LYS A 424 25.56 11.61 -26.18
C LYS A 424 26.91 11.02 -25.77
N ALA A 425 27.83 11.83 -25.26
CA ALA A 425 29.13 11.36 -24.77
C ALA A 425 28.98 10.43 -23.56
N CYS A 426 28.13 10.79 -22.60
CA CYS A 426 27.88 9.94 -21.43
C CYS A 426 27.14 8.65 -21.80
N LEU A 427 26.18 8.73 -22.73
CA LEU A 427 25.46 7.58 -23.26
C LEU A 427 26.41 6.58 -23.91
N LYS A 428 27.28 7.03 -24.82
CA LYS A 428 28.27 6.17 -25.49
C LYS A 428 29.19 5.47 -24.50
N ARG A 429 29.54 6.13 -23.39
CA ARG A 429 30.39 5.55 -22.34
C ARG A 429 29.64 4.55 -21.46
N ALA A 430 28.39 4.83 -21.11
CA ALA A 430 27.62 3.99 -20.19
C ALA A 430 26.89 2.83 -20.89
N PHE A 431 26.49 3.02 -22.15
CA PHE A 431 25.67 2.10 -22.95
C PHE A 431 26.17 2.08 -24.41
N PRO A 432 27.38 1.52 -24.68
CA PRO A 432 28.02 1.57 -25.99
C PRO A 432 27.20 0.88 -27.10
N ASP A 433 26.56 -0.24 -26.77
CA ASP A 433 25.76 -1.03 -27.71
C ASP A 433 24.49 -0.24 -28.13
N ALA A 434 23.77 0.31 -27.16
CA ALA A 434 22.58 1.13 -27.41
C ALA A 434 22.90 2.41 -28.19
N ALA A 435 24.02 3.07 -27.87
CA ALA A 435 24.47 4.27 -28.59
C ALA A 435 24.83 3.98 -30.06
N SER A 436 25.37 2.79 -30.34
CA SER A 436 25.75 2.39 -31.70
C SER A 436 24.53 2.04 -32.55
N ALA A 437 23.50 1.44 -31.95
CA ALA A 437 22.25 1.11 -32.63
C ALA A 437 21.41 2.36 -32.98
N GLN A 438 21.38 3.38 -32.12
CA GLN A 438 20.68 4.64 -32.40
C GLN A 438 21.29 5.42 -33.58
N ALA A 439 22.58 5.25 -33.87
CA ALA A 439 23.24 5.89 -35.01
C ALA A 439 22.75 5.38 -36.38
N ILE A 440 22.00 4.26 -36.41
CA ILE A 440 21.55 3.59 -37.62
C ILE A 440 20.08 3.94 -37.99
N SER A 441 19.33 4.65 -37.14
CA SER A 441 17.99 5.16 -37.47
C SER A 441 17.89 6.70 -37.42
N PRO A 442 18.34 7.42 -38.46
CA PRO A 442 17.96 8.80 -38.68
C PRO A 442 16.74 8.85 -39.62
N GLY A 443 15.53 8.99 -39.09
CA GLY A 443 14.37 9.27 -39.94
C GLY A 443 13.00 8.95 -39.37
N ALA A 444 12.52 9.73 -38.41
CA ALA A 444 11.09 9.97 -38.20
C ALA A 444 10.90 11.25 -37.37
N THR A 445 11.16 12.39 -38.00
CA THR A 445 10.64 13.68 -37.56
C THR A 445 9.53 14.09 -38.52
N SER A 446 8.31 14.22 -38.01
CA SER A 446 7.28 15.10 -38.57
C SER A 446 6.71 15.95 -37.44
#